data_AF-A0A7S4SDF7-F1
#
_entry.id   AF-A0A7S4SDF7-F1
#
_cell.length_a   1.000
_cell.length_b   1.000
_cell.length_c   1.000
_cell.angle_alpha   90.00
_cell.angle_beta   90.00
_cell.angle_gamma   90.00
#
_symmetry.space_group_name_H-M   'P 1'
#
loop_
_entity.id
_entity.type
_entity.pdbx_description
1 polymer ?
#
loop_
_entity_poly.entity_id
_entity_poly.type
_entity_poly.pdbx_seq_one_letter_code
_entity_poly.pdbx_strand_id
1 'polypeptide(L)'
;EDDRPLSERVYINQHEKGSSSKLRSEKADKKAKALKIASKRLAQMKSTKKETKARKKKSKHAPTESSSLRRDYYTSLNSNALNINSSGVGITIGANAYKPRDPRLQDTLSGHLDQDVFQKRYGFLEEVQEEEIKNLKERIRVHRITGRRGQKMRRKIKEEGKGAWTTLEVRFYFIGSFHIFFKSISTFLPF
;
A
#
# COMPACT_ATOMS: atom_id res chain seq x y z
N GLU A 1 -16.80 -33.39 -51.87
CA GLU A 1 -16.27 -34.02 -50.65
C GLU A 1 -17.30 -33.80 -49.55
N ASP A 2 -18.29 -34.66 -49.30
CA ASP A 2 -18.24 -36.12 -49.16
C ASP A 2 -19.54 -36.80 -49.62
N ASP A 3 -19.48 -37.68 -50.62
CA ASP A 3 -20.62 -38.49 -51.11
C ASP A 3 -20.89 -39.75 -50.25
N ARG A 4 -20.71 -39.65 -48.92
CA ARG A 4 -20.97 -40.78 -48.02
C ARG A 4 -22.44 -40.86 -47.61
N PRO A 5 -23.06 -42.05 -47.62
CA PRO A 5 -24.45 -42.24 -47.22
C PRO A 5 -24.66 -41.84 -45.74
N LEU A 6 -25.85 -41.31 -45.45
CA LEU A 6 -26.20 -40.73 -44.15
C LEU A 6 -25.99 -41.71 -42.97
N SER A 7 -26.24 -43.00 -43.20
CA SER A 7 -26.04 -44.08 -42.23
C SER A 7 -24.58 -44.18 -41.75
N GLU A 8 -23.62 -43.99 -42.65
CA GLU A 8 -22.19 -44.08 -42.35
C GLU A 8 -21.73 -42.87 -41.54
N ARG A 9 -22.28 -41.68 -41.83
CA ARG A 9 -21.97 -40.44 -41.07
C ARG A 9 -22.49 -40.50 -39.63
N VAL A 10 -23.63 -41.13 -39.40
CA VAL A 10 -24.19 -41.31 -38.06
C VAL A 10 -23.34 -42.31 -37.26
N TYR A 11 -22.89 -43.39 -37.88
CA TYR A 11 -22.03 -44.39 -37.25
C TYR A 11 -20.67 -43.82 -36.82
N ILE A 12 -20.01 -43.06 -37.71
CA ILE A 12 -18.71 -42.41 -37.42
C ILE A 12 -18.87 -41.39 -36.27
N ASN A 13 -19.92 -40.57 -36.28
CA ASN A 13 -20.15 -39.59 -35.23
C ASN A 13 -20.42 -40.20 -33.85
N GLN A 14 -21.03 -41.38 -33.77
CA GLN A 14 -21.29 -42.07 -32.51
C GLN A 14 -20.03 -42.74 -31.95
N HIS A 15 -19.19 -43.32 -32.81
CA HIS A 15 -17.97 -44.00 -32.40
C HIS A 15 -16.79 -43.05 -32.10
N GLU A 16 -16.65 -41.93 -32.83
CA GLU A 16 -15.53 -41.01 -32.62
C GLU A 16 -15.74 -40.06 -31.44
N LYS A 17 -16.99 -39.60 -31.19
CA LYS A 17 -17.28 -38.69 -30.07
C LYS A 17 -17.12 -39.35 -28.69
N GLY A 18 -17.26 -40.67 -28.59
CA GLY A 18 -17.06 -41.45 -27.36
C GLY A 18 -15.62 -41.53 -26.87
N SER A 19 -14.63 -41.32 -27.74
CA SER A 19 -13.20 -41.33 -27.37
C SER A 19 -12.81 -40.12 -26.51
N SER A 20 -13.42 -38.96 -26.79
CA SER A 20 -13.09 -37.69 -26.13
C SER A 20 -13.59 -37.63 -24.68
N SER A 21 -14.69 -38.30 -24.34
CA SER A 21 -15.24 -38.33 -22.99
C SER A 21 -14.40 -39.20 -22.05
N LYS A 22 -13.94 -40.38 -22.53
CA LYS A 22 -13.02 -41.26 -21.79
C LYS A 22 -11.68 -40.60 -21.50
N LEU A 23 -11.13 -39.85 -22.45
CA LEU A 23 -9.91 -39.07 -22.24
C LEU A 23 -10.08 -37.94 -21.21
N ARG A 24 -11.28 -37.35 -21.13
CA ARG A 24 -11.60 -36.33 -20.12
C ARG A 24 -11.76 -36.93 -18.72
N SER A 25 -12.40 -38.09 -18.58
CA SER A 25 -12.53 -38.78 -17.29
C SER A 25 -11.17 -39.24 -16.76
N GLU A 26 -10.32 -39.83 -17.60
CA GLU A 26 -8.98 -40.26 -17.17
C GLU A 26 -8.09 -39.10 -16.72
N LYS A 27 -8.18 -37.94 -17.40
CA LYS A 27 -7.46 -36.72 -16.99
C LYS A 27 -7.97 -36.19 -15.64
N ALA A 28 -9.28 -36.25 -15.40
CA ALA A 28 -9.87 -35.87 -14.12
C ALA A 28 -9.40 -36.79 -12.99
N ASP A 29 -9.39 -38.11 -13.23
CA ASP A 29 -8.94 -39.10 -12.24
C ASP A 29 -7.46 -38.96 -11.89
N LYS A 30 -6.61 -38.71 -12.90
CA LYS A 30 -5.17 -38.44 -12.69
C LYS A 30 -4.97 -37.18 -11.83
N LYS A 31 -5.73 -36.11 -12.08
CA LYS A 31 -5.68 -34.88 -11.27
C LYS A 31 -6.15 -35.13 -9.83
N ALA A 32 -7.24 -35.88 -9.64
CA ALA A 32 -7.76 -36.21 -8.32
C ALA A 32 -6.74 -37.02 -7.50
N LYS A 33 -6.10 -38.03 -8.11
CA LYS A 33 -5.02 -38.81 -7.48
C LYS A 33 -3.82 -37.94 -7.10
N ALA A 34 -3.39 -37.04 -7.99
CA ALA A 34 -2.28 -36.12 -7.72
C ALA A 34 -2.57 -35.19 -6.54
N LEU A 35 -3.79 -34.62 -6.48
CA LEU A 35 -4.20 -33.75 -5.37
C LEU A 35 -4.22 -34.49 -4.03
N LYS A 36 -4.70 -35.74 -4.02
CA LYS A 36 -4.71 -36.58 -2.81
C LYS A 36 -3.30 -36.89 -2.28
N ILE A 37 -2.33 -37.10 -3.18
CA ILE A 37 -0.93 -37.33 -2.81
C ILE A 37 -0.30 -36.03 -2.29
N ALA A 38 -0.55 -34.90 -2.95
CA ALA A 38 -0.03 -33.60 -2.54
C ALA A 38 -0.54 -33.18 -1.15
N SER A 39 -1.84 -33.37 -0.88
CA SER A 39 -2.42 -33.04 0.43
C SER A 39 -1.83 -33.91 1.55
N LYS A 40 -1.63 -35.21 1.30
CA LYS A 40 -0.98 -36.13 2.25
C LYS A 40 0.46 -35.71 2.56
N ARG A 41 1.25 -35.37 1.54
CA ARG A 41 2.64 -34.87 1.72
C ARG A 41 2.68 -33.58 2.50
N LEU A 42 1.77 -32.65 2.21
CA LEU A 42 1.68 -31.38 2.91
C LEU A 42 1.31 -31.56 4.39
N ALA A 43 0.43 -32.51 4.73
CA ALA A 43 0.12 -32.85 6.11
C ALA A 43 1.34 -33.40 6.86
N GLN A 44 2.11 -34.31 6.25
CA GLN A 44 3.35 -34.86 6.83
C GLN A 44 4.44 -33.80 7.04
N MET A 45 4.59 -32.85 6.10
CA MET A 45 5.52 -31.73 6.27
C MET A 45 5.10 -30.79 7.40
N LYS A 46 3.80 -30.64 7.66
CA LYS A 46 3.28 -29.81 8.76
C LYS A 46 3.48 -30.48 10.12
N SER A 47 3.31 -31.79 10.24
CA SER A 47 3.53 -32.51 11.50
C SER A 47 5.00 -32.50 11.92
N THR A 48 5.91 -32.80 10.99
CA THR A 48 7.37 -32.78 11.26
C THR A 48 7.89 -31.39 11.66
N LYS A 49 7.40 -30.30 11.04
CA LYS A 49 7.75 -28.93 11.44
C LYS A 49 7.24 -28.54 12.84
N LYS A 50 6.16 -29.17 13.31
CA LYS A 50 5.60 -28.88 14.64
C LYS A 50 6.47 -29.50 15.75
N GLU A 51 7.04 -30.68 15.50
CA GLU A 51 7.91 -31.38 16.44
C GLU A 51 9.28 -30.71 16.60
N THR A 52 9.88 -30.20 15.53
CA THR A 52 11.18 -29.49 15.61
C THR A 52 11.11 -28.12 16.31
N LYS A 53 9.90 -27.61 16.60
CA LYS A 53 9.69 -26.35 17.35
C LYS A 53 9.51 -26.58 18.85
N ALA A 54 9.65 -27.80 19.35
CA ALA A 54 9.81 -28.03 20.78
C ALA A 54 11.02 -27.22 21.28
N ARG A 55 10.75 -26.37 22.28
CA ARG A 55 11.58 -25.24 22.72
C ARG A 55 13.02 -25.66 23.03
N LYS A 56 13.95 -25.37 22.11
CA LYS A 56 15.39 -25.41 22.42
C LYS A 56 15.69 -24.32 23.46
N LYS A 57 16.28 -24.69 24.59
CA LYS A 57 16.77 -23.75 25.60
C LYS A 57 17.88 -22.91 24.95
N LYS A 58 17.74 -21.58 24.96
CA LYS A 58 18.73 -20.67 24.37
C LYS A 58 20.01 -20.71 25.20
N SER A 59 21.16 -20.76 24.52
CA SER A 59 22.49 -20.67 25.17
C SER A 59 22.65 -19.30 25.83
N LYS A 60 23.27 -19.27 27.03
CA LYS A 60 23.56 -18.03 27.77
C LYS A 60 24.62 -17.15 27.09
N HIS A 61 25.40 -17.72 26.17
CA HIS A 61 26.58 -17.07 25.57
C HIS A 61 26.47 -16.87 24.07
N ALA A 62 25.32 -17.18 23.47
CA ALA A 62 25.09 -16.84 22.07
C ALA A 62 24.67 -15.37 21.98
N PRO A 63 25.26 -14.57 21.06
CA PRO A 63 24.75 -13.24 20.78
C PRO A 63 23.29 -13.36 20.35
N THR A 64 22.44 -12.48 20.89
CA THR A 64 21.02 -12.48 20.53
C THR A 64 20.88 -11.89 19.14
N GLU A 65 20.61 -12.73 18.15
CA GLU A 65 20.22 -12.25 16.82
C GLU A 65 18.90 -11.48 16.95
N SER A 66 18.97 -10.16 16.81
CA SER A 66 17.78 -9.32 16.72
C SER A 66 17.03 -9.67 15.44
N SER A 67 15.79 -10.14 15.57
CA SER A 67 14.92 -10.42 14.43
C SER A 67 14.77 -9.16 13.55
N SER A 68 15.01 -9.30 12.25
CA SER A 68 14.80 -8.25 11.24
C SER A 68 13.33 -8.10 10.83
N LEU A 69 12.42 -8.86 11.43
CA LEU A 69 10.99 -8.78 11.12
C LEU A 69 10.38 -7.52 11.73
N ARG A 70 9.71 -6.73 10.87
CA ARG A 70 8.98 -5.51 11.27
C ARG A 70 7.95 -5.74 12.40
N ARG A 71 7.39 -6.94 12.50
CA ARG A 71 6.47 -7.30 13.59
C ARG A 71 7.18 -7.35 14.94
N ASP A 72 8.41 -7.86 14.97
CA ASP A 72 9.22 -7.96 16.19
C ASP A 72 9.79 -6.59 16.60
N TYR A 73 10.02 -5.70 15.62
CA TYR A 73 10.35 -4.31 15.86
C TYR A 73 9.28 -3.60 16.69
N TYR A 74 8.00 -3.69 16.29
CA TYR A 74 6.91 -3.04 17.02
C TYR A 74 6.56 -3.71 18.34
N THR A 75 6.69 -5.04 18.45
CA THR A 75 6.54 -5.67 19.76
C THR A 75 7.66 -5.26 20.70
N SER A 76 8.92 -5.17 20.24
CA SER A 76 10.03 -4.68 21.06
C SER A 76 9.85 -3.21 21.47
N LEU A 77 9.31 -2.34 20.60
CA LEU A 77 9.03 -0.94 20.92
C LEU A 77 7.86 -0.76 21.90
N ASN A 78 6.83 -1.60 21.80
CA ASN A 78 5.66 -1.52 22.67
C ASN A 78 5.83 -2.29 24.00
N SER A 79 6.70 -3.31 24.06
CA SER A 79 7.02 -4.04 25.30
C SER A 79 8.29 -3.55 25.98
N ASN A 80 9.20 -2.89 25.26
CA ASN A 80 10.25 -2.02 25.80
C ASN A 80 9.89 -0.55 25.55
N ALA A 81 8.77 -0.10 26.12
CA ALA A 81 8.88 1.18 26.82
C ALA A 81 9.97 0.92 27.87
N LEU A 82 11.22 1.26 27.53
CA LEU A 82 12.37 1.14 28.40
C LEU A 82 11.93 1.67 29.75
N ASN A 83 11.67 0.76 30.68
CA ASN A 83 11.52 1.15 32.06
C ASN A 83 12.95 1.53 32.44
N ILE A 84 13.29 2.80 32.22
CA ILE A 84 14.61 3.40 32.53
C ILE A 84 15.00 3.10 33.98
N ASN A 85 14.03 2.76 34.83
CA ASN A 85 14.23 2.36 36.22
C ASN A 85 14.71 0.90 36.41
N SER A 86 14.61 0.00 35.41
CA SER A 86 15.03 -1.40 35.54
C SER A 86 16.44 -1.69 35.03
N SER A 87 17.09 -0.74 34.35
CA SER A 87 18.44 -0.90 33.80
C SER A 87 19.55 -0.74 34.84
N GLY A 88 19.23 -0.53 36.12
CA GLY A 88 20.22 -0.35 37.20
C GLY A 88 21.06 0.93 37.07
N VAL A 89 20.83 1.73 36.02
CA VAL A 89 21.41 3.05 35.84
C VAL A 89 20.52 4.00 36.64
N GLY A 90 20.94 4.31 37.87
CA GLY A 90 20.25 5.17 38.82
C GLY A 90 20.15 6.62 38.37
N ILE A 91 19.43 6.89 37.28
CA ILE A 91 18.95 8.22 36.94
C ILE A 91 17.50 8.23 37.35
N THR A 92 17.24 8.68 38.58
CA THR A 92 15.91 9.13 39.00
C THR A 92 15.55 10.36 38.15
N ILE A 93 15.10 10.13 36.91
CA ILE A 93 14.42 11.16 36.13
C ILE A 93 13.11 11.36 36.87
N GLY A 94 13.11 12.30 37.82
CA GLY A 94 11.93 12.65 38.58
C GLY A 94 10.79 12.89 37.60
N ALA A 95 9.72 12.11 37.72
CA ALA A 95 8.52 12.19 36.89
C ALA A 95 7.85 13.58 36.89
N ASN A 96 8.36 14.53 37.68
CA ASN A 96 7.91 15.91 37.82
C ASN A 96 8.93 16.96 37.31
N ALA A 97 10.10 16.58 36.79
CA ALA A 97 11.16 17.55 36.45
C ALA A 97 11.09 18.10 35.01
N TYR A 98 10.39 17.42 34.09
CA TYR A 98 10.27 17.89 32.71
C TYR A 98 8.86 18.45 32.46
N LYS A 99 8.67 19.73 32.80
CA LYS A 99 7.61 20.50 32.14
C LYS A 99 8.04 20.69 30.68
N PRO A 100 7.18 20.45 29.68
CA PRO A 100 7.49 20.83 28.30
C PRO A 100 7.74 22.34 28.27
N ARG A 101 9.02 22.73 28.30
CA ARG A 101 9.44 24.12 28.22
C ARG A 101 9.35 24.54 26.77
N ASP A 102 8.60 25.62 26.52
CA ASP A 102 8.53 26.26 25.21
C ASP A 102 9.96 26.50 24.69
N PRO A 103 10.33 26.02 23.48
CA PRO A 103 11.65 26.22 22.90
C PRO A 103 12.09 27.68 22.81
N ARG A 104 11.14 28.63 22.85
CA ARG A 104 11.42 30.07 22.94
C ARG A 104 12.07 30.50 24.25
N LEU A 105 11.99 29.66 25.30
CA LEU A 105 12.42 29.97 26.66
C LEU A 105 13.58 29.07 27.13
N GLN A 106 14.18 28.27 26.25
CA GLN A 106 15.10 27.20 26.67
C GLN A 106 16.49 27.70 27.09
N ASP A 107 17.01 28.78 26.52
CA ASP A 107 18.46 29.02 26.57
C ASP A 107 18.91 30.30 27.30
N THR A 108 18.02 31.17 27.75
CA THR A 108 18.42 32.39 28.48
C THR A 108 17.51 32.69 29.65
N LEU A 109 18.03 32.51 30.87
CA LEU A 109 17.50 33.14 32.08
C LEU A 109 17.39 34.68 31.95
N SER A 110 18.03 35.29 30.94
CA SER A 110 18.03 36.73 30.71
C SER A 110 16.86 37.26 29.86
N GLY A 111 15.99 36.40 29.33
CA GLY A 111 14.85 36.82 28.50
C GLY A 111 15.22 37.52 27.18
N HIS A 112 16.48 37.41 26.74
CA HIS A 112 16.94 37.97 25.48
C HIS A 112 16.84 36.93 24.37
N LEU A 113 16.20 37.28 23.24
CA LEU A 113 16.06 36.40 22.10
C LEU A 113 17.42 36.23 21.41
N ASP A 114 18.00 35.04 21.50
CA ASP A 114 19.16 34.66 20.69
C ASP A 114 18.71 34.42 19.23
N GLN A 115 18.94 35.44 18.39
CA GLN A 115 18.56 35.40 16.97
C GLN A 115 19.31 34.32 16.19
N ASP A 116 20.57 34.04 16.53
CA ASP A 116 21.40 33.08 15.80
C ASP A 116 20.91 31.65 16.05
N VAL A 117 20.57 31.33 17.29
CA VAL A 117 19.99 30.02 17.65
C VAL A 117 18.60 29.87 17.05
N PHE A 118 17.78 30.93 17.07
CA PHE A 118 16.46 30.93 16.44
C PHE A 118 16.55 30.65 14.94
N GLN A 119 17.40 31.38 14.21
CA GLN A 119 17.61 31.18 12.78
C GLN A 119 18.10 29.76 12.46
N LYS A 120 19.05 29.22 13.22
CA LYS A 120 19.53 27.84 13.03
C LYS A 120 18.43 26.80 13.25
N ARG A 121 17.59 26.99 14.27
CA ARG A 121 16.51 26.04 14.60
C ARG A 121 15.34 26.11 13.64
N TYR A 122 15.04 27.28 13.06
CA TYR A 122 13.87 27.50 12.22
C TYR A 122 14.19 27.70 10.74
N GLY A 123 15.46 27.74 10.33
CA GLY A 123 15.86 27.92 8.93
C GLY A 123 15.30 26.83 7.99
N PHE A 124 15.09 25.62 8.49
CA PHE A 124 14.46 24.54 7.71
C PHE A 124 13.02 24.88 7.28
N LEU A 125 12.33 25.80 7.97
CA LEU A 125 10.98 26.21 7.58
C LEU A 125 10.98 26.94 6.23
N GLU A 126 12.05 27.67 5.91
CA GLU A 126 12.21 28.31 4.60
C GLU A 126 12.33 27.23 3.52
N GLU A 127 13.15 26.21 3.73
CA GLU A 127 13.30 25.07 2.81
C GLU A 127 11.96 24.33 2.60
N VAL A 128 11.24 24.03 3.68
CA VAL A 128 9.92 23.38 3.63
C VAL A 128 8.92 24.25 2.86
N GLN A 129 8.93 25.56 3.10
CA GLN A 129 8.06 26.50 2.41
C GLN A 129 8.38 26.56 0.91
N GLU A 130 9.66 26.59 0.54
CA GLU A 130 10.08 26.59 -0.87
C GLU A 130 9.66 25.31 -1.60
N GLU A 131 9.82 24.15 -0.95
CA GLU A 131 9.36 22.86 -1.49
C GLU A 131 7.84 22.83 -1.68
N GLU A 132 7.08 23.35 -0.71
CA GLU A 132 5.62 23.43 -0.82
C GLU A 132 5.18 24.34 -1.96
N ILE A 133 5.80 25.53 -2.09
CA ILE A 133 5.53 26.46 -3.20
C ILE A 133 5.85 25.80 -4.54
N LYS A 134 6.95 25.07 -4.64
CA LYS A 134 7.34 24.34 -5.86
C LYS A 134 6.30 23.28 -6.22
N ASN A 135 5.87 22.48 -5.25
CA ASN A 135 4.84 21.46 -5.44
C ASN A 135 3.49 22.07 -5.87
N LEU A 136 3.12 23.22 -5.29
CA LEU A 136 1.91 23.96 -5.68
C LEU A 136 1.99 24.49 -7.11
N LYS A 137 3.12 25.09 -7.50
CA LYS A 137 3.35 25.57 -8.88
C LYS A 137 3.24 24.43 -9.89
N GLU A 138 3.80 23.26 -9.57
CA GLU A 138 3.69 22.08 -10.43
C GLU A 138 2.24 21.61 -10.58
N ARG A 139 1.48 21.51 -9.48
CA ARG A 139 0.05 21.17 -9.51
C ARG A 139 -0.74 22.13 -10.40
N ILE A 140 -0.53 23.44 -10.23
CA ILE A 140 -1.20 24.46 -11.05
C ILE A 140 -0.83 24.28 -12.54
N ARG A 141 0.45 24.06 -12.85
CA ARG A 141 0.92 23.83 -14.23
C ARG A 141 0.24 22.62 -14.86
N VAL A 142 0.11 21.51 -14.12
CA VAL A 142 -0.55 20.29 -14.59
C VAL A 142 -2.06 20.48 -14.79
N HIS A 143 -2.70 21.31 -13.96
CA HIS A 143 -4.11 21.66 -14.15
C HIS A 143 -4.37 22.57 -15.35
N ARG A 144 -3.42 23.45 -15.70
CA ARG A 144 -3.50 24.29 -16.91
C ARG A 144 -3.39 23.48 -18.21
N ILE A 145 -2.67 22.37 -18.21
CA ILE A 145 -2.53 21.52 -19.40
C ILE A 145 -3.83 20.70 -19.62
N THR A 146 -4.47 20.92 -20.77
CA THR A 146 -5.69 20.23 -21.19
C THR A 146 -5.38 18.91 -21.94
N GLY A 147 -6.41 18.08 -22.14
CA GLY A 147 -6.32 16.86 -22.93
C GLY A 147 -5.62 15.66 -22.25
N ARG A 148 -5.25 14.66 -23.07
CA ARG A 148 -4.73 13.34 -22.61
C ARG A 148 -3.39 13.45 -21.89
N ARG A 149 -2.52 14.38 -22.30
CA ARG A 149 -1.23 14.65 -21.65
C ARG A 149 -1.43 15.20 -20.23
N GLY A 150 -2.32 16.18 -20.06
CA GLY A 150 -2.68 16.69 -18.74
C GLY A 150 -3.30 15.63 -17.85
N GLN A 151 -4.14 14.75 -18.40
CA GLN A 151 -4.74 13.65 -17.63
C GLN A 151 -3.70 12.65 -17.10
N LYS A 152 -2.67 12.31 -17.88
CA LYS A 152 -1.57 11.44 -17.42
C LYS A 152 -0.78 12.10 -16.28
N MET A 153 -0.45 13.39 -16.42
CA MET A 153 0.31 14.14 -15.41
C MET A 153 -0.48 14.28 -14.09
N ARG A 154 -1.80 14.53 -14.16
CA ARG A 154 -2.68 14.55 -12.98
C ARG A 154 -2.73 13.21 -12.25
N ARG A 155 -2.66 12.09 -12.98
CA ARG A 155 -2.60 10.74 -12.37
C ARG A 155 -1.28 10.54 -11.63
N LYS A 156 -0.15 10.89 -12.26
CA LYS A 156 1.18 10.78 -11.66
C LYS A 156 1.29 11.57 -10.33
N ILE A 157 0.86 12.84 -10.31
CA ILE A 157 0.91 13.67 -9.09
C ILE A 157 -0.03 13.14 -7.99
N LYS A 158 -1.18 12.55 -8.35
CA LYS A 158 -2.08 11.91 -7.37
C LYS A 158 -1.49 10.66 -6.73
N GLU A 159 -0.58 9.97 -7.41
CA GLU A 159 0.09 8.78 -6.87
C GLU A 159 1.21 9.18 -5.91
N GLU A 160 1.97 10.23 -6.24
CA GLU A 160 3.05 10.77 -5.40
C GLU A 160 2.51 11.47 -4.14
N GLY A 161 1.33 12.09 -4.20
CA GLY A 161 0.71 12.81 -3.08
C GLY A 161 0.10 11.95 -1.97
N LYS A 162 0.15 10.61 -2.04
CA LYS A 162 -0.45 9.73 -1.01
C LYS A 162 0.38 9.56 0.26
N GLY A 163 1.60 10.11 0.31
CA GLY A 163 2.53 9.95 1.43
C GLY A 163 2.74 11.17 2.33
N ALA A 164 2.24 12.35 1.96
CA ALA A 164 2.50 13.59 2.70
C ALA A 164 1.17 14.27 3.06
N TRP A 165 0.75 14.09 4.32
CA TRP A 165 -0.23 14.91 5.04
C TRP A 165 -1.48 15.33 4.23
N THR A 166 -2.49 14.48 4.19
CA THR A 166 -3.88 14.96 4.03
C THR A 166 -4.14 15.93 5.20
N THR A 167 -4.57 17.17 5.04
CA THR A 167 -5.86 17.58 4.47
C THR A 167 -5.91 19.10 4.30
N LEU A 168 -6.08 19.57 3.07
CA LEU A 168 -6.90 20.75 2.75
C LEU A 168 -7.55 20.42 1.41
N GLU A 169 -8.67 19.70 1.45
CA GLU A 169 -9.55 19.58 0.29
C GLU A 169 -10.10 20.98 -0.01
N VAL A 170 -9.39 21.77 -0.80
CA VAL A 170 -9.97 22.95 -1.43
C VAL A 170 -10.90 22.45 -2.54
N ARG A 171 -12.14 22.12 -2.15
CA ARG A 171 -13.21 21.83 -3.09
C ARG A 171 -13.61 23.13 -3.78
N PHE A 172 -13.06 23.37 -4.96
CA PHE A 172 -13.61 24.36 -5.88
C PHE A 172 -14.92 23.80 -6.44
N TYR A 173 -16.04 24.18 -5.81
CA TYR A 173 -17.37 24.00 -6.38
C TYR A 173 -17.52 24.98 -7.56
N PHE A 174 -17.16 24.54 -8.76
CA PHE A 174 -17.55 25.21 -9.98
C PHE A 174 -19.03 24.90 -10.21
N ILE A 175 -19.92 25.71 -9.62
CA ILE A 175 -21.35 25.70 -9.92
C ILE A 175 -21.50 26.33 -11.31
N GLY A 176 -21.16 25.54 -12.33
CA GLY A 176 -21.40 25.87 -13.72
C GLY A 176 -22.80 25.41 -14.11
N SER A 177 -23.82 26.19 -13.76
CA SER A 177 -25.09 26.16 -14.48
C SER A 177 -24.87 26.71 -15.89
N PHE A 178 -24.31 25.90 -16.78
CA PHE A 178 -24.39 26.14 -18.22
C PHE A 178 -25.77 25.67 -18.68
N HIS A 179 -26.75 26.56 -18.53
CA HIS A 179 -28.00 26.49 -19.28
C HIS A 179 -27.67 26.76 -20.75
N ILE A 180 -27.32 25.70 -21.49
CA ILE A 180 -27.29 25.79 -22.95
C ILE A 180 -28.73 25.62 -23.42
N PHE A 181 -29.41 26.76 -23.56
CA PHE A 181 -30.64 26.92 -24.31
C PHE A 181 -30.37 26.60 -25.79
N PHE A 182 -30.47 25.33 -26.21
CA PHE A 182 -30.71 25.01 -27.61
C PHE A 182 -32.21 25.07 -27.87
N LYS A 183 -32.72 26.29 -27.98
CA LYS A 183 -33.99 26.59 -28.64
C LYS A 183 -33.66 26.83 -30.10
N SER A 184 -33.97 25.89 -30.98
CA SER A 184 -34.68 26.18 -32.23
C SER A 184 -34.89 24.88 -32.99
N ILE A 185 -36.14 24.44 -32.96
CA ILE A 185 -36.74 23.56 -33.94
C ILE A 185 -36.93 24.41 -35.21
N SER A 186 -36.23 24.10 -36.30
CA SER A 186 -36.65 24.51 -37.65
C SER A 186 -36.86 23.27 -38.50
N THR A 187 -38.03 22.68 -38.34
CA THR A 187 -38.70 21.89 -39.36
C THR A 187 -39.42 22.84 -40.34
N PHE A 188 -39.57 22.40 -41.61
CA PHE A 188 -40.33 23.00 -42.73
C PHE A 188 -39.58 24.09 -43.53
N LEU A 189 -39.47 24.08 -44.87
CA LEU A 189 -40.06 23.31 -45.98
C LEU A 189 -39.16 23.51 -47.24
N PRO A 190 -39.24 22.68 -48.30
CA PRO A 190 -38.48 22.84 -49.53
C PRO A 190 -39.24 23.65 -50.59
N PHE A 191 -38.53 24.45 -51.38
CA PHE A 191 -38.85 24.77 -52.78
C PHE A 191 -37.56 25.17 -53.49
#